data_AF-A0A498SIU9-F1
#
_entry.id   AF-A0A498SIU9-F1
#
_cell.length_a   1.000
_cell.length_b   1.000
_cell.length_c   1.000
_cell.angle_alpha   90.00
_cell.angle_beta   90.00
_cell.angle_gamma   90.00
#
_symmetry.space_group_name_H-M   'P 1'
#
loop_
_entity.id
_entity.type
_entity.pdbx_description
1 polymer ?
#
loop_
_entity_poly.entity_id
_entity_poly.type
_entity_poly.pdbx_seq_one_letter_code
_entity_poly.pdbx_strand_id
1 'polypeptide(L)'
;MDKDEEPADDIVHISTSTDRTEKNVDVDIDVNAFLVDETSSDDSDEIAVFDSRDLSLLSNERKTLCEERICNLYKTFRYNGPEYKTRRTVYGFATLDTNFFDHIQEKITLDFDEKKIYEAVTVFHIDKMGIKKGAAKMEISVFDFIVLLMDHVWKERDKTIDNYSISQVAGYLGVDRAHMLILGNLINSNVALAPSEIATKTLSEPIELIVMLTMLLAQMYGWSVAKDFNQKWKNIETSYIPSDEEAMQSMDDFVTIAREVLEDFKNDRSSPLWSDKF
;
A
#
# COMPACT_ATOMS: atom_id res chain seq x y z
N MET A 1 -51.83 0.77 -43.74
CA MET A 1 -51.91 -0.55 -43.11
C MET A 1 -50.51 -0.91 -42.71
N ASP A 2 -50.33 -1.02 -41.41
CA ASP A 2 -49.08 -1.20 -40.68
C ASP A 2 -48.33 -2.46 -41.11
N LYS A 3 -46.99 -2.40 -41.13
CA LYS A 3 -46.15 -3.06 -40.13
C LYS A 3 -44.66 -2.91 -40.47
N ASP A 4 -43.92 -2.56 -39.42
CA ASP A 4 -42.47 -2.55 -39.27
C ASP A 4 -41.86 -3.96 -39.38
N GLU A 5 -40.62 -4.04 -39.87
CA GLU A 5 -39.62 -5.01 -39.41
C GLU A 5 -38.20 -4.49 -39.77
N GLU A 6 -37.32 -4.47 -38.76
CA GLU A 6 -35.93 -3.98 -38.74
C GLU A 6 -34.96 -4.77 -39.66
N PRO A 7 -33.81 -4.19 -40.06
CA PRO A 7 -32.78 -4.92 -40.78
C PRO A 7 -31.84 -5.69 -39.84
N ALA A 8 -31.47 -6.90 -40.27
CA ALA A 8 -30.55 -7.81 -39.60
C ALA A 8 -29.08 -7.41 -39.77
N ASP A 9 -28.30 -7.71 -38.72
CA ASP A 9 -26.85 -7.57 -38.61
C ASP A 9 -26.06 -8.28 -39.72
N ASP A 10 -25.10 -7.55 -40.30
CA ASP A 10 -24.07 -8.07 -41.20
C ASP A 10 -23.03 -8.86 -40.40
N ILE A 11 -23.13 -10.20 -40.45
CA ILE A 11 -22.07 -11.11 -39.99
C ILE A 11 -21.15 -11.41 -41.17
N VAL A 12 -19.95 -10.81 -41.17
CA VAL A 12 -18.87 -11.17 -42.09
C VAL A 12 -18.11 -12.36 -41.53
N HIS A 13 -18.35 -13.55 -42.10
CA HIS A 13 -17.49 -14.73 -41.92
C HIS A 13 -16.34 -14.71 -42.92
N ILE A 14 -15.10 -14.74 -42.42
CA ILE A 14 -13.94 -15.24 -43.16
C ILE A 14 -13.30 -16.35 -42.32
N SER A 15 -13.21 -17.54 -42.90
CA SER A 15 -12.54 -18.71 -42.35
C SER A 15 -11.26 -19.00 -43.12
N THR A 16 -10.18 -19.34 -42.40
CA THR A 16 -9.18 -20.42 -42.65
C THR A 16 -8.00 -20.19 -41.70
N SER A 17 -7.91 -20.93 -40.58
CA SER A 17 -7.27 -22.25 -40.41
C SER A 17 -5.73 -22.21 -40.41
N THR A 18 -5.09 -22.35 -39.26
CA THR A 18 -3.97 -23.30 -39.05
C THR A 18 -3.81 -23.60 -37.56
N ASP A 19 -3.76 -24.89 -37.24
CA ASP A 19 -3.62 -25.50 -35.92
C ASP A 19 -2.45 -24.95 -35.08
N ARG A 20 -2.75 -24.46 -33.87
CA ARG A 20 -1.95 -24.70 -32.66
C ARG A 20 -2.88 -24.77 -31.46
N THR A 21 -2.79 -25.89 -30.74
CA THR A 21 -3.52 -26.14 -29.50
C THR A 21 -2.91 -25.29 -28.39
N GLU A 22 -3.30 -24.03 -28.29
CA GLU A 22 -3.12 -23.22 -27.08
C GLU A 22 -4.47 -23.17 -26.36
N LYS A 23 -4.48 -23.72 -25.15
CA LYS A 23 -5.63 -23.66 -24.25
C LYS A 23 -5.66 -22.22 -23.71
N ASN A 24 -6.18 -21.29 -24.51
CA ASN A 24 -6.50 -19.94 -24.05
C ASN A 24 -7.53 -20.06 -22.94
N VAL A 25 -7.12 -19.71 -21.72
CA VAL A 25 -8.06 -19.37 -20.66
C VAL A 25 -8.44 -17.92 -20.96
N ASP A 26 -9.56 -17.73 -21.65
CA ASP A 26 -10.20 -16.42 -21.74
C ASP A 26 -10.57 -16.03 -20.30
N VAL A 27 -9.78 -15.12 -19.73
CA VAL A 27 -10.18 -14.38 -18.55
C VAL A 27 -11.03 -13.23 -19.06
N ASP A 28 -12.34 -13.45 -19.12
CA ASP A 28 -13.31 -12.37 -19.26
C ASP A 28 -13.20 -11.48 -18.01
N ILE A 29 -12.35 -10.45 -18.10
CA ILE A 29 -12.39 -9.34 -17.16
C ILE A 29 -13.61 -8.52 -17.56
N ASP A 30 -14.67 -8.64 -16.76
CA ASP A 30 -15.86 -7.82 -16.91
C ASP A 30 -15.52 -6.34 -16.66
N VAL A 31 -15.25 -5.61 -17.74
CA VAL A 31 -14.92 -4.19 -17.71
C VAL A 31 -16.14 -3.35 -17.25
N ASN A 32 -17.35 -3.91 -17.28
CA ASN A 32 -18.54 -3.26 -16.73
C ASN A 32 -18.59 -3.30 -15.19
N ALA A 33 -17.73 -4.08 -14.53
CA ALA A 33 -17.56 -4.01 -13.08
C ALA A 33 -16.77 -2.76 -12.62
N PHE A 34 -16.16 -2.01 -13.56
CA PHE A 34 -15.30 -0.86 -13.28
C PHE A 34 -15.85 0.50 -13.73
N LEU A 35 -17.03 0.52 -14.36
CA LEU A 35 -17.68 1.75 -14.83
C LEU A 35 -19.06 1.88 -14.19
N VAL A 36 -19.09 2.30 -12.92
CA VAL A 36 -20.31 2.89 -12.37
C VAL A 36 -20.28 4.37 -12.71
N ASP A 37 -21.21 4.73 -13.58
CA ASP A 37 -21.56 6.06 -14.08
C ASP A 37 -21.54 7.13 -12.97
N GLU A 38 -20.55 8.02 -13.00
CA GLU A 38 -20.56 9.27 -12.22
C GLU A 38 -21.54 10.25 -12.87
N THR A 39 -22.83 10.08 -12.59
CA THR A 39 -23.80 11.15 -12.77
C THR A 39 -23.91 11.96 -11.49
N SER A 40 -23.27 13.12 -11.54
CA SER A 40 -23.29 14.19 -10.56
C SER A 40 -24.70 14.55 -10.08
N SER A 41 -24.90 14.59 -8.76
CA SER A 41 -26.02 15.22 -8.10
C SER A 41 -25.54 15.82 -6.79
N ASP A 42 -25.32 17.14 -6.82
CA ASP A 42 -24.95 17.99 -5.70
C ASP A 42 -26.02 17.95 -4.59
N ASP A 43 -25.57 18.05 -3.33
CA ASP A 43 -26.34 18.12 -2.08
C ASP A 43 -27.18 16.89 -1.67
N SER A 44 -26.53 15.87 -1.09
CA SER A 44 -27.14 15.10 0.00
C SER A 44 -26.10 14.43 0.87
N ASP A 45 -26.33 14.39 2.19
CA ASP A 45 -25.54 13.64 3.16
C ASP A 45 -25.18 12.26 2.59
N GLU A 46 -23.87 12.03 2.45
CA GLU A 46 -23.29 10.82 1.88
C GLU A 46 -23.66 9.61 2.75
N ILE A 47 -24.83 9.02 2.45
CA ILE A 47 -25.29 7.77 3.03
C ILE A 47 -24.28 6.71 2.61
N ALA A 48 -23.68 6.06 3.60
CA ALA A 48 -22.76 4.94 3.45
C ALA A 48 -23.28 3.96 2.38
N VAL A 49 -22.61 3.96 1.22
CA VAL A 49 -22.73 2.90 0.24
C VAL A 49 -22.37 1.61 0.97
N PHE A 50 -23.34 0.70 1.09
CA PHE A 50 -23.13 -0.65 1.61
C PHE A 50 -22.16 -1.38 0.69
N ASP A 51 -20.87 -1.19 0.92
CA ASP A 51 -19.82 -1.80 0.15
C ASP A 51 -19.57 -3.19 0.74
N SER A 52 -19.76 -4.23 -0.07
CA SER A 52 -19.34 -5.62 0.25
C SER A 52 -17.84 -5.77 0.58
N ARG A 53 -17.11 -4.64 0.58
CA ARG A 53 -15.70 -4.40 0.85
C ARG A 53 -15.44 -3.98 2.30
N ASP A 54 -16.47 -3.68 3.09
CA ASP A 54 -16.29 -3.36 4.51
C ASP A 54 -15.95 -4.63 5.31
N LEU A 55 -14.69 -4.73 5.72
CA LEU A 55 -14.18 -5.83 6.53
C LEU A 55 -14.95 -5.96 7.86
N SER A 56 -15.58 -4.89 8.35
CA SER A 56 -16.34 -4.89 9.60
C SER A 56 -17.59 -5.78 9.54
N LEU A 57 -18.14 -6.03 8.34
CA LEU A 57 -19.36 -6.81 8.11
C LEU A 57 -19.10 -8.30 7.90
N LEU A 58 -17.84 -8.72 7.85
CA LEU A 58 -17.46 -10.11 7.61
C LEU A 58 -17.87 -11.04 8.77
N SER A 59 -18.08 -12.32 8.46
CA SER A 59 -18.27 -13.34 9.50
C SER A 59 -17.01 -13.47 10.37
N ASN A 60 -17.17 -13.97 11.59
CA ASN A 60 -16.03 -14.14 12.50
C ASN A 60 -14.94 -15.06 11.90
N GLU A 61 -15.32 -16.15 11.22
CA GLU A 61 -14.34 -17.03 10.57
C GLU A 61 -13.54 -16.27 9.50
N ARG A 62 -14.23 -15.42 8.74
CA ARG A 62 -13.59 -14.63 7.68
C ARG A 62 -12.70 -13.52 8.25
N LYS A 63 -13.12 -12.88 9.34
CA LYS A 63 -12.29 -11.90 10.07
C LYS A 63 -11.01 -12.53 10.61
N THR A 64 -11.09 -13.74 11.17
CA THR A 64 -9.89 -14.48 11.63
C THR A 64 -8.90 -14.72 10.49
N LEU A 65 -9.39 -15.16 9.33
CA LEU A 65 -8.52 -15.35 8.15
C LEU A 65 -7.90 -14.03 7.66
N CYS A 66 -8.69 -12.95 7.63
CA CYS A 66 -8.18 -11.63 7.25
C CYS A 66 -7.15 -11.12 8.26
N GLU A 67 -7.37 -11.30 9.56
CA GLU A 67 -6.41 -10.92 10.60
C GLU A 67 -5.10 -11.71 10.47
N GLU A 68 -5.15 -13.01 10.20
CA GLU A 68 -3.94 -13.82 9.97
C GLU A 68 -3.12 -13.27 8.79
N ARG A 69 -3.79 -12.93 7.69
CA ARG A 69 -3.15 -12.32 6.51
C ARG A 69 -2.58 -10.94 6.81
N ILE A 70 -3.35 -10.08 7.48
CA ILE A 70 -2.92 -8.75 7.91
C ILE A 70 -1.68 -8.87 8.81
N CYS A 71 -1.69 -9.83 9.75
CA CYS A 71 -0.58 -10.09 10.66
C CYS A 71 0.68 -10.54 9.92
N ASN A 72 0.56 -11.43 8.95
CA ASN A 72 1.69 -11.91 8.16
C ASN A 72 2.28 -10.81 7.26
N LEU A 73 1.43 -10.00 6.63
CA LEU A 73 1.86 -8.84 5.84
C LEU A 73 2.53 -7.79 6.73
N TYR A 74 1.92 -7.46 7.88
CA TYR A 74 2.47 -6.50 8.83
C TYR A 74 3.86 -6.90 9.30
N LYS A 75 4.05 -8.17 9.70
CA LYS A 75 5.37 -8.72 10.06
C LYS A 75 6.39 -8.57 8.95
N THR A 76 5.99 -8.92 7.73
CA THR A 76 6.85 -8.89 6.55
C THR A 76 7.31 -7.46 6.27
N PHE A 77 6.38 -6.51 6.13
CA PHE A 77 6.72 -5.13 5.84
C PHE A 77 7.45 -4.45 7.01
N ARG A 78 7.13 -4.78 8.25
CA ARG A 78 7.85 -4.26 9.43
C ARG A 78 9.31 -4.69 9.45
N TYR A 79 9.60 -5.94 9.10
CA TYR A 79 10.97 -6.48 9.13
C TYR A 79 11.80 -6.02 7.93
N ASN A 80 11.21 -6.05 6.74
CA ASN A 80 11.90 -5.76 5.48
C ASN A 80 11.82 -4.27 5.06
N GLY A 81 10.83 -3.54 5.56
CA GLY A 81 10.59 -2.15 5.17
C GLY A 81 11.78 -1.20 5.37
N PRO A 82 12.63 -1.33 6.42
CA PRO A 82 13.83 -0.50 6.55
C PRO A 82 14.85 -0.72 5.42
N GLU A 83 14.88 -1.90 4.81
CA GLU A 83 15.79 -2.24 3.71
C GLU A 83 15.23 -1.84 2.34
N TYR A 84 13.96 -1.41 2.28
CA TYR A 84 13.31 -0.98 1.06
C TYR A 84 14.03 0.24 0.47
N LYS A 85 14.51 0.08 -0.77
CA LYS A 85 15.09 1.15 -1.56
C LYS A 85 14.24 1.38 -2.79
N THR A 86 13.76 2.59 -2.96
CA THR A 86 13.09 3.01 -4.19
C THR A 86 14.10 3.00 -5.32
N ARG A 87 13.95 2.11 -6.32
CA ARG A 87 14.85 2.07 -7.48
C ARG A 87 14.41 3.09 -8.52
N ARG A 88 15.29 4.00 -8.93
CA ARG A 88 15.02 4.88 -10.07
C ARG A 88 15.35 4.15 -11.37
N THR A 89 14.40 4.14 -12.29
CA THR A 89 14.61 3.67 -13.67
C THR A 89 15.42 4.70 -14.46
N VAL A 90 15.95 4.28 -15.62
CA VAL A 90 16.68 5.14 -16.58
C VAL A 90 15.82 6.34 -17.05
N TYR A 91 14.50 6.23 -16.92
CA TYR A 91 13.54 7.29 -17.24
C TYR A 91 13.18 8.19 -16.05
N GLY A 92 13.81 8.00 -14.88
CA GLY A 92 13.56 8.77 -13.67
C GLY A 92 12.36 8.31 -12.84
N PHE A 93 11.61 7.29 -13.27
CA PHE A 93 10.50 6.75 -12.49
C PHE A 93 11.00 5.84 -11.36
N ALA A 94 10.45 6.03 -10.17
CA ALA A 94 10.59 5.10 -9.06
C ALA A 94 9.85 3.79 -9.34
N THR A 95 10.54 2.65 -9.27
CA THR A 95 9.94 1.32 -9.23
C THR A 95 10.14 0.70 -7.86
N LEU A 96 9.08 0.11 -7.31
CA LEU A 96 9.13 -0.66 -6.09
C LEU A 96 9.97 -1.93 -6.32
N ASP A 97 11.11 -2.06 -5.66
CA ASP A 97 11.83 -3.33 -5.59
C ASP A 97 11.09 -4.23 -4.59
N THR A 98 10.25 -5.14 -5.07
CA THR A 98 9.34 -5.91 -4.19
C THR A 98 9.75 -7.36 -4.00
N ASN A 99 10.72 -7.86 -4.78
CA ASN A 99 11.08 -9.28 -4.82
C ASN A 99 11.63 -9.78 -3.48
N PHE A 100 12.25 -8.90 -2.69
CA PHE A 100 12.85 -9.27 -1.41
C PHE A 100 11.81 -9.54 -0.31
N PHE A 101 10.55 -9.08 -0.47
CA PHE A 101 9.49 -9.34 0.50
C PHE A 101 9.10 -10.82 0.58
N ASP A 102 9.27 -11.58 -0.50
CA ASP A 102 8.80 -12.97 -0.57
C ASP A 102 9.86 -13.99 -0.12
N HIS A 103 11.10 -13.55 0.11
CA HIS A 103 12.22 -14.42 0.46
C HIS A 103 12.38 -14.65 1.97
N ILE A 104 11.43 -14.21 2.77
CA ILE A 104 11.43 -14.38 4.23
C ILE A 104 11.18 -15.84 4.63
N GLN A 105 12.03 -16.35 5.53
CA GLN A 105 11.76 -17.58 6.28
C GLN A 105 10.63 -17.35 7.29
N GLU A 106 9.67 -18.27 7.37
CA GLU A 106 8.41 -18.28 8.16
C GLU A 106 8.51 -18.01 9.69
N LYS A 107 9.64 -17.53 10.22
CA LYS A 107 9.91 -17.36 11.66
C LYS A 107 10.08 -15.90 12.10
N ILE A 108 9.40 -14.94 11.47
CA ILE A 108 9.32 -13.59 12.03
C ILE A 108 8.27 -13.56 13.14
N THR A 109 8.72 -13.44 14.38
CA THR A 109 7.85 -13.21 15.54
C THR A 109 7.62 -11.72 15.74
N LEU A 110 6.38 -11.34 16.08
CA LEU A 110 6.11 -9.98 16.56
C LEU A 110 6.57 -9.87 17.99
N ASP A 111 7.68 -9.15 18.19
CA ASP A 111 8.14 -8.73 19.50
C ASP A 111 7.92 -7.22 19.64
N PHE A 112 7.12 -6.85 20.63
CA PHE A 112 6.72 -5.47 20.91
C PHE A 112 7.60 -4.92 22.04
N ASP A 113 8.55 -4.05 21.69
CA ASP A 113 9.38 -3.36 22.67
C ASP A 113 8.53 -2.32 23.41
N GLU A 114 7.97 -2.71 24.56
CA GLU A 114 7.04 -1.89 25.33
C GLU A 114 7.64 -0.54 25.72
N LYS A 115 8.95 -0.51 26.01
CA LYS A 115 9.64 0.71 26.42
C LYS A 115 9.72 1.68 25.25
N LYS A 116 10.15 1.21 24.08
CA LYS A 116 10.22 2.05 22.88
C LYS A 116 8.84 2.51 22.40
N ILE A 117 7.84 1.63 22.46
CA ILE A 117 6.45 1.98 22.13
C ILE A 117 5.96 3.10 23.06
N TYR A 118 6.17 2.95 24.37
CA TYR A 118 5.79 3.97 25.34
C TYR A 118 6.49 5.31 25.07
N GLU A 119 7.80 5.29 24.85
CA GLU A 119 8.57 6.50 24.52
C GLU A 119 8.07 7.19 23.24
N ALA A 120 7.80 6.42 22.17
CA ALA A 120 7.26 6.96 20.92
C ALA A 120 5.87 7.58 21.10
N VAL A 121 4.98 6.92 21.85
CA VAL A 121 3.65 7.44 22.17
C VAL A 121 3.75 8.69 23.04
N THR A 122 4.64 8.75 24.02
CA THR A 122 4.87 9.97 24.81
C THR A 122 5.30 11.12 23.91
N VAL A 123 6.28 10.91 23.05
CA VAL A 123 6.80 11.96 22.16
C VAL A 123 5.74 12.43 21.15
N PHE A 124 5.02 11.50 20.53
CA PHE A 124 4.04 11.84 19.51
C PHE A 124 2.72 12.36 20.10
N HIS A 125 2.14 11.62 21.03
CA HIS A 125 0.79 11.87 21.53
C HIS A 125 0.75 12.79 22.76
N ILE A 126 1.68 12.66 23.71
CA ILE A 126 1.67 13.47 24.94
C ILE A 126 2.36 14.82 24.68
N ASP A 127 3.58 14.79 24.15
CA ASP A 127 4.36 16.00 23.86
C ASP A 127 3.90 16.70 22.58
N LYS A 128 3.00 16.08 21.80
CA LYS A 128 2.48 16.58 20.52
C LYS A 128 3.58 16.92 19.51
N MET A 129 4.69 16.17 19.52
CA MET A 129 5.76 16.36 18.54
C MET A 129 5.37 15.75 17.20
N GLY A 130 5.68 16.45 16.11
CA GLY A 130 5.53 15.93 14.76
C GLY A 130 6.48 14.75 14.48
N ILE A 131 6.12 13.89 13.54
CA ILE A 131 6.79 12.60 13.28
C ILE A 131 8.31 12.74 13.06
N LYS A 132 8.77 13.62 12.15
CA LYS A 132 10.21 13.85 11.91
C LYS A 132 10.95 14.28 13.19
N LYS A 133 10.37 15.20 13.97
CA LYS A 133 10.96 15.68 15.22
C LYS A 133 10.97 14.61 16.30
N GLY A 134 9.92 13.78 16.34
CA GLY A 134 9.82 12.68 17.30
C GLY A 134 10.84 11.58 17.04
N ALA A 135 10.99 11.17 15.78
CA ALA A 135 12.03 10.24 15.34
C ALA A 135 13.43 10.74 15.69
N ALA A 136 13.72 12.01 15.39
CA ALA A 136 15.01 12.64 15.73
C ALA A 136 15.26 12.69 17.26
N LYS A 137 14.24 12.99 18.07
CA LYS A 137 14.34 13.00 19.55
C LYS A 137 14.67 11.61 20.11
N MET A 138 14.19 10.55 19.47
CA MET A 138 14.45 9.16 19.85
C MET A 138 15.68 8.55 19.20
N GLU A 139 16.39 9.31 18.35
CA GLU A 139 17.57 8.83 17.61
C GLU A 139 17.30 7.59 16.75
N ILE A 140 16.10 7.52 16.15
CA ILE A 140 15.69 6.43 15.24
C ILE A 140 15.22 6.96 13.89
N SER A 141 15.07 6.07 12.91
CA SER A 141 14.54 6.45 11.60
C SER A 141 13.05 6.85 11.70
N VAL A 142 12.58 7.66 10.74
CA VAL A 142 11.14 7.97 10.62
C VAL A 142 10.32 6.70 10.44
N PHE A 143 10.86 5.72 9.72
CA PHE A 143 10.23 4.43 9.52
C PHE A 143 9.99 3.72 10.86
N ASP A 144 11.05 3.55 11.66
CA ASP A 144 10.97 2.87 12.95
C ASP A 144 10.05 3.61 13.92
N PHE A 145 10.06 4.95 13.90
CA PHE A 145 9.18 5.75 14.72
C PHE A 145 7.70 5.51 14.37
N ILE A 146 7.34 5.51 13.09
CA ILE A 146 5.97 5.19 12.65
C ILE A 146 5.60 3.74 12.99
N VAL A 147 6.52 2.79 12.82
CA VAL A 147 6.30 1.40 13.22
C VAL A 147 6.00 1.29 14.72
N LEU A 148 6.74 1.99 15.59
CA LEU A 148 6.46 1.99 17.04
C LEU A 148 5.08 2.56 17.36
N LEU A 149 4.63 3.58 16.61
CA LEU A 149 3.30 4.15 16.72
C LEU A 149 2.20 3.16 16.27
N MET A 150 2.45 2.36 15.23
CA MET A 150 1.51 1.30 14.81
C MET A 150 1.54 0.12 15.77
N ASP A 151 2.72 -0.27 16.26
CA ASP A 151 2.92 -1.31 17.27
C ASP A 151 2.11 -1.01 18.55
N HIS A 152 1.95 0.27 18.93
CA HIS A 152 1.04 0.67 20.01
C HIS A 152 -0.40 0.20 19.76
N VAL A 153 -0.96 0.46 18.58
CA VAL A 153 -2.32 0.05 18.21
C VAL A 153 -2.43 -1.47 18.11
N TRP A 154 -1.40 -2.12 17.56
CA TRP A 154 -1.36 -3.58 17.45
C TRP A 154 -1.35 -4.27 18.82
N LYS A 155 -0.58 -3.72 19.76
CA LYS A 155 -0.46 -4.28 21.10
C LYS A 155 -1.70 -3.99 21.95
N GLU A 156 -2.17 -2.75 21.97
CA GLU A 156 -3.24 -2.32 22.86
C GLU A 156 -4.65 -2.59 22.30
N ARG A 157 -4.78 -2.79 20.98
CA ARG A 157 -6.05 -3.15 20.32
C ARG A 157 -7.14 -2.10 20.64
N ASP A 158 -8.26 -2.54 21.23
CA ASP A 158 -9.37 -1.69 21.66
C ASP A 158 -9.04 -0.78 22.86
N LYS A 159 -7.90 -1.00 23.53
CA LYS A 159 -7.40 -0.23 24.68
C LYS A 159 -6.33 0.80 24.32
N THR A 160 -6.18 1.10 23.03
CA THR A 160 -5.33 2.20 22.55
C THR A 160 -5.64 3.49 23.33
N ILE A 161 -4.61 4.28 23.67
CA ILE A 161 -4.78 5.49 24.48
C ILE A 161 -5.81 6.45 23.88
N ASP A 162 -6.63 7.06 24.74
CA ASP A 162 -7.70 7.97 24.32
C ASP A 162 -7.17 9.12 23.46
N ASN A 163 -7.91 9.46 22.41
CA ASN A 163 -7.57 10.52 21.45
C ASN A 163 -6.25 10.28 20.68
N TYR A 164 -5.70 9.07 20.70
CA TYR A 164 -4.64 8.70 19.77
C TYR A 164 -5.12 8.86 18.33
N SER A 165 -4.38 9.62 17.52
CA SER A 165 -4.81 9.96 16.16
C SER A 165 -3.94 9.27 15.13
N ILE A 166 -4.39 8.09 14.67
CA ILE A 166 -3.78 7.40 13.53
C ILE A 166 -3.94 8.23 12.24
N SER A 167 -4.96 9.09 12.14
CA SER A 167 -5.15 10.00 11.00
C SER A 167 -3.99 10.96 10.80
N GLN A 168 -3.33 11.39 11.89
CA GLN A 168 -2.16 12.25 11.77
C GLN A 168 -0.97 11.52 11.14
N VAL A 169 -0.82 10.22 11.44
CA VAL A 169 0.20 9.37 10.82
C VAL A 169 -0.15 9.09 9.36
N ALA A 170 -1.40 8.74 9.08
CA ALA A 170 -1.89 8.51 7.72
C ALA A 170 -1.76 9.77 6.84
N GLY A 171 -2.11 10.95 7.37
CA GLY A 171 -1.98 12.23 6.67
C GLY A 171 -0.53 12.64 6.42
N TYR A 172 0.40 12.31 7.33
CA TYR A 172 1.83 12.53 7.11
C TYR A 172 2.38 11.71 5.94
N LEU A 173 1.88 10.49 5.76
CA LEU A 173 2.26 9.60 4.65
C LEU A 173 1.47 9.87 3.37
N GLY A 174 0.37 10.63 3.43
CA GLY A 174 -0.51 10.81 2.28
C GLY A 174 -1.27 9.54 1.90
N VAL A 175 -1.70 8.73 2.88
CA VAL A 175 -2.44 7.50 2.64
C VAL A 175 -3.73 7.78 1.87
N ASP A 176 -3.85 7.17 0.69
CA ASP A 176 -5.00 7.31 -0.20
C ASP A 176 -6.14 6.32 0.11
N ARG A 177 -7.39 6.76 -0.07
CA ARG A 177 -8.57 5.94 0.25
C ARG A 177 -8.70 4.75 -0.68
N ALA A 178 -8.45 4.99 -1.96
CA ALA A 178 -8.54 3.98 -2.98
C ALA A 178 -7.50 2.90 -2.71
N HIS A 179 -6.26 3.27 -2.35
CA HIS A 179 -5.22 2.30 -1.95
C HIS A 179 -5.65 1.45 -0.75
N MET A 180 -6.27 2.06 0.27
CA MET A 180 -6.78 1.33 1.44
C MET A 180 -7.92 0.37 1.07
N LEU A 181 -8.83 0.78 0.19
CA LEU A 181 -9.93 -0.06 -0.32
C LEU A 181 -9.40 -1.22 -1.17
N ILE A 182 -8.44 -0.96 -2.05
CA ILE A 182 -7.75 -1.99 -2.84
C ILE A 182 -7.11 -3.00 -1.89
N LEU A 183 -6.35 -2.54 -0.89
CA LEU A 183 -5.69 -3.42 0.08
C LEU A 183 -6.72 -4.27 0.84
N GLY A 184 -7.83 -3.68 1.30
CA GLY A 184 -8.92 -4.41 1.95
C GLY A 184 -9.51 -5.52 1.07
N ASN A 185 -9.72 -5.24 -0.22
CA ASN A 185 -10.20 -6.23 -1.18
C ASN A 185 -9.19 -7.36 -1.40
N LEU A 186 -7.89 -7.03 -1.52
CA LEU A 186 -6.83 -8.02 -1.70
C LEU A 186 -6.72 -8.96 -0.49
N ILE A 187 -6.81 -8.40 0.73
CA ILE A 187 -6.82 -9.17 1.99
C ILE A 187 -8.04 -10.09 2.05
N ASN A 188 -9.22 -9.57 1.71
CA ASN A 188 -10.47 -10.31 1.69
C ASN A 188 -10.68 -11.13 0.40
N SER A 189 -9.66 -11.35 -0.42
CA SER A 189 -9.80 -12.21 -1.60
C SER A 189 -9.74 -13.70 -1.22
N ASN A 190 -10.20 -14.60 -2.09
CA ASN A 190 -10.13 -16.04 -1.78
C ASN A 190 -8.70 -16.59 -1.87
N VAL A 191 -7.81 -15.91 -2.58
CA VAL A 191 -6.43 -16.31 -2.80
C VAL A 191 -5.52 -15.51 -1.87
N ALA A 192 -4.62 -16.16 -1.15
CA ALA A 192 -3.58 -15.45 -0.42
C ALA A 192 -2.53 -14.95 -1.42
N LEU A 193 -2.32 -13.64 -1.46
CA LEU A 193 -1.31 -13.02 -2.31
C LEU A 193 0.02 -12.91 -1.56
N ALA A 194 1.12 -12.98 -2.31
CA ALA A 194 2.44 -12.75 -1.74
C ALA A 194 2.60 -11.27 -1.33
N PRO A 195 3.43 -10.95 -0.32
CA PRO A 195 3.70 -9.56 0.09
C PRO A 195 4.15 -8.66 -1.08
N SER A 196 4.98 -9.17 -2.00
CA SER A 196 5.40 -8.42 -3.19
C SER A 196 4.23 -8.06 -4.12
N GLU A 197 3.29 -8.99 -4.30
CA GLU A 197 2.09 -8.79 -5.11
C GLU A 197 1.17 -7.76 -4.47
N ILE A 198 1.05 -7.76 -3.14
CA ILE A 198 0.30 -6.74 -2.41
C ILE A 198 0.90 -5.35 -2.67
N ALA A 199 2.21 -5.19 -2.42
CA ALA A 199 2.87 -3.90 -2.62
C ALA A 199 2.79 -3.40 -4.07
N THR A 200 2.90 -4.30 -5.04
CA THR A 200 2.81 -3.97 -6.47
C THR A 200 1.39 -3.57 -6.86
N LYS A 201 0.37 -4.26 -6.36
CA LYS A 201 -1.04 -3.99 -6.71
C LYS A 201 -1.62 -2.77 -6.02
N THR A 202 -1.14 -2.42 -4.82
CA THR A 202 -1.55 -1.19 -4.14
C THR A 202 -0.70 0.01 -4.53
N LEU A 203 0.44 -0.20 -5.20
CA LEU A 203 1.44 0.83 -5.52
C LEU A 203 1.88 1.63 -4.28
N SER A 204 2.00 0.93 -3.15
CA SER A 204 2.25 1.57 -1.85
C SER A 204 3.59 1.14 -1.28
N GLU A 205 4.27 2.07 -0.62
CA GLU A 205 5.50 1.78 0.10
C GLU A 205 5.22 0.92 1.35
N PRO A 206 6.21 0.14 1.83
CA PRO A 206 6.02 -0.70 3.02
C PRO A 206 5.51 0.07 4.24
N ILE A 207 5.92 1.33 4.43
CA ILE A 207 5.44 2.15 5.55
C ILE A 207 3.95 2.52 5.43
N GLU A 208 3.48 2.82 4.22
CA GLU A 208 2.07 3.09 3.94
C GLU A 208 1.24 1.82 4.15
N LEU A 209 1.75 0.67 3.68
CA LEU A 209 1.13 -0.64 3.89
C LEU A 209 1.00 -0.96 5.38
N ILE A 210 2.03 -0.72 6.20
CA ILE A 210 1.99 -0.93 7.66
C ILE A 210 0.87 -0.11 8.30
N VAL A 211 0.73 1.16 7.92
CA VAL A 211 -0.33 2.05 8.44
C VAL A 211 -1.71 1.59 7.95
N MET A 212 -1.88 1.33 6.65
CA MET A 212 -3.15 0.87 6.10
C MET A 212 -3.60 -0.48 6.68
N LEU A 213 -2.68 -1.44 6.86
CA LEU A 213 -2.96 -2.73 7.52
C LEU A 213 -3.46 -2.54 8.95
N THR A 214 -2.85 -1.62 9.69
CA THR A 214 -3.25 -1.29 11.06
C THR A 214 -4.64 -0.64 11.09
N MET A 215 -4.92 0.27 10.15
CA MET A 215 -6.22 0.92 9.99
C MET A 215 -7.32 -0.10 9.62
N LEU A 216 -7.07 -0.96 8.63
CA LEU A 216 -8.00 -2.01 8.21
C LEU A 216 -8.33 -2.97 9.36
N LEU A 217 -7.32 -3.37 10.13
CA LEU A 217 -7.51 -4.22 11.30
C LEU A 217 -8.39 -3.54 12.37
N ALA A 218 -8.11 -2.28 12.67
CA ALA A 218 -8.89 -1.49 13.62
C ALA A 218 -10.34 -1.31 13.17
N GLN A 219 -10.59 -1.07 11.88
CA GLN A 219 -11.93 -1.00 11.30
C GLN A 219 -12.67 -2.33 11.37
N MET A 220 -12.02 -3.43 10.97
CA MET A 220 -12.60 -4.77 10.94
C MET A 220 -13.16 -5.18 12.32
N TYR A 221 -12.49 -4.76 13.40
CA TYR A 221 -12.91 -5.03 14.77
C TYR A 221 -13.62 -3.86 15.46
N GLY A 222 -13.82 -2.73 14.78
CA GLY A 222 -14.54 -1.57 15.32
C GLY A 222 -13.85 -0.91 16.52
N TRP A 223 -12.51 -0.88 16.56
CA TRP A 223 -11.76 -0.26 17.65
C TRP A 223 -12.00 1.25 17.70
N SER A 224 -11.82 1.86 18.88
CA SER A 224 -11.99 3.29 19.11
C SER A 224 -11.15 4.14 18.16
N VAL A 225 -9.90 3.72 17.92
CA VAL A 225 -8.96 4.39 17.00
C VAL A 225 -9.46 4.43 15.56
N ALA A 226 -10.36 3.52 15.15
CA ALA A 226 -10.92 3.52 13.81
C ALA A 226 -11.85 4.72 13.55
N LYS A 227 -12.50 5.22 14.60
CA LYS A 227 -13.39 6.40 14.50
C LYS A 227 -12.62 7.66 14.10
N ASP A 228 -11.36 7.76 14.54
CA ASP A 228 -10.51 8.92 14.28
C ASP A 228 -10.37 9.18 12.77
N PHE A 229 -9.98 8.15 12.01
CA PHE A 229 -9.70 8.31 10.58
C PHE A 229 -10.93 8.21 9.70
N ASN A 230 -11.96 7.47 10.12
CA ASN A 230 -13.25 7.49 9.44
C ASN A 230 -13.86 8.91 9.39
N GLN A 231 -13.64 9.72 10.43
CA GLN A 231 -14.14 11.09 10.51
C GLN A 231 -13.21 12.13 9.86
N LYS A 232 -11.91 11.82 9.75
CA LYS A 232 -10.88 12.76 9.30
C LYS A 232 -10.36 12.48 7.91
N TRP A 233 -11.04 11.63 7.13
CA TRP A 233 -10.57 11.19 5.82
C TRP A 233 -10.26 12.36 4.86
N LYS A 234 -11.15 13.35 4.77
CA LYS A 234 -10.94 14.57 3.98
C LYS A 234 -9.66 15.34 4.38
N ASN A 235 -9.26 15.26 5.65
CA ASN A 235 -8.05 15.91 6.14
C ASN A 235 -6.80 15.08 5.80
N ILE A 236 -6.90 13.75 5.72
CA ILE A 236 -5.80 12.87 5.31
C ILE A 236 -5.47 13.14 3.83
N GLU A 237 -6.47 13.17 2.96
CA GLU A 237 -6.30 13.39 1.50
C GLU A 237 -5.75 14.78 1.16
N THR A 238 -6.03 15.78 2.00
CA THR A 238 -5.57 17.16 1.81
C THR A 238 -4.32 17.51 2.62
N SER A 239 -3.77 16.54 3.37
CA SER A 239 -2.55 16.76 4.16
C SER A 239 -1.35 16.98 3.25
N TYR A 240 -0.48 17.92 3.65
CA TYR A 240 0.76 18.19 2.95
C TYR A 240 1.71 17.00 3.08
N ILE A 241 1.93 16.28 1.99
CA ILE A 241 2.96 15.25 1.89
C ILE A 241 4.32 15.98 1.92
N PRO A 242 5.21 15.68 2.88
CA PRO A 242 6.55 16.27 2.87
C PRO A 242 7.28 15.83 1.59
N SER A 243 7.61 16.75 0.69
CA SER A 243 8.32 16.41 -0.55
C SER A 243 9.73 15.88 -0.25
N ASP A 244 10.15 14.85 -0.99
CA ASP A 244 11.52 14.29 -0.97
C ASP A 244 12.63 15.32 -1.22
N GLU A 245 12.30 16.50 -1.76
CA GLU A 245 13.24 17.62 -1.93
C GLU A 245 13.77 18.17 -0.59
N GLU A 246 13.06 17.94 0.53
CA GLU A 246 13.57 18.25 1.87
C GLU A 246 14.41 17.12 2.49
N ALA A 247 14.56 15.97 1.83
CA ALA A 247 15.44 14.87 2.25
C ALA A 247 16.88 15.02 1.71
N MET A 248 17.10 15.91 0.74
CA MET A 248 18.44 16.34 0.32
C MET A 248 18.96 17.46 1.24
N GLN A 249 19.27 17.13 2.50
CA GLN A 249 19.80 18.12 3.46
C GLN A 249 21.33 18.20 3.53
N SER A 250 22.07 17.39 2.77
CA SER A 250 23.51 17.55 2.70
C SER A 250 24.07 17.47 1.26
N MET A 251 25.07 18.32 1.01
CA MET A 251 25.87 18.27 -0.23
C MET A 251 26.54 16.89 -0.41
N ASP A 252 26.77 16.16 0.69
CA ASP A 252 27.37 14.83 0.68
C ASP A 252 26.42 13.76 0.11
N ASP A 253 25.10 13.90 0.28
CA ASP A 253 24.11 12.98 -0.32
C ASP A 253 24.02 13.18 -1.84
N PHE A 254 24.07 14.42 -2.31
CA PHE A 254 24.17 14.71 -3.74
C PHE A 254 25.46 14.17 -4.36
N VAL A 255 26.59 14.33 -3.67
CA VAL A 255 27.88 13.79 -4.11
C VAL A 255 27.87 12.27 -4.12
N THR A 256 27.20 11.63 -3.16
CA THR A 256 27.06 10.16 -3.09
C THR A 256 26.25 9.63 -4.28
N ILE A 257 25.09 10.24 -4.56
CA ILE A 257 24.26 9.89 -5.71
C ILE A 257 25.02 10.15 -7.02
N ALA A 258 25.70 11.29 -7.14
CA ALA A 258 26.48 11.60 -8.34
C ALA A 258 27.63 10.61 -8.56
N ARG A 259 28.21 10.08 -7.48
CA ARG A 259 29.32 9.11 -7.52
C ARG A 259 28.81 7.70 -7.85
N GLU A 260 27.68 7.27 -7.29
CA GLU A 260 27.01 6.01 -7.65
C GLU A 260 26.60 5.99 -9.12
N VAL A 261 25.97 7.08 -9.60
CA VAL A 261 25.62 7.21 -11.03
C VAL A 261 26.86 7.16 -11.92
N LEU A 262 27.96 7.80 -11.51
CA LEU A 262 29.22 7.76 -12.28
C LEU A 262 29.87 6.38 -12.31
N GLU A 263 29.74 5.61 -11.23
CA GLU A 263 30.26 4.23 -11.16
C GLU A 263 29.42 3.28 -12.00
N ASP A 264 28.10 3.41 -11.99
CA ASP A 264 27.21 2.65 -12.87
C ASP A 264 27.49 2.92 -14.35
N PHE A 265 27.69 4.19 -14.74
CA PHE A 265 28.09 4.54 -16.11
C PHE A 265 29.46 3.98 -16.52
N LYS A 266 30.37 3.76 -15.57
CA LYS A 266 31.68 3.14 -15.84
C LYS A 266 31.56 1.63 -15.94
N ASN A 267 30.69 1.01 -15.16
CA ASN A 267 30.45 -0.43 -15.17
C ASN A 267 29.66 -0.88 -16.41
N ASP A 268 28.80 -0.03 -16.97
CA ASP A 268 28.10 -0.32 -18.24
C ASP A 268 29.03 -0.23 -19.47
N ARG A 269 30.17 0.47 -19.36
CA ARG A 269 31.16 0.57 -20.45
C ARG A 269 32.19 -0.56 -20.47
N SER A 270 32.21 -1.44 -19.47
CA SER A 270 33.24 -2.49 -19.34
C SER A 270 32.81 -3.88 -19.83
N SER A 271 31.67 -4.00 -20.51
CA SER A 271 31.35 -5.22 -21.26
C SER A 271 32.26 -5.35 -22.49
N PRO A 272 33.05 -6.43 -22.64
CA PRO A 272 33.94 -6.57 -23.78
C PRO A 272 33.12 -6.81 -25.04
N LEU A 273 33.39 -6.00 -26.07
CA LEU A 273 33.01 -6.29 -27.45
C LEU A 273 33.52 -7.70 -27.78
N TRP A 274 32.63 -8.68 -27.86
CA TRP A 274 32.91 -9.96 -28.48
C TRP A 274 33.34 -9.67 -29.92
N SER A 275 34.65 -9.78 -30.16
CA SER A 275 35.19 -9.78 -31.51
C SER A 275 34.82 -11.12 -32.14
N ASP A 276 33.82 -11.12 -33.00
CA ASP A 276 33.64 -12.16 -33.99
C ASP A 276 34.96 -12.30 -34.77
N LYS A 277 35.61 -13.45 -34.65
CA LYS A 277 36.61 -13.91 -35.61
C LYS A 277 36.83 -15.43 -35.54
N PHE A 278 36.41 -16.04 -36.64
CA PHE A 278 36.68 -17.37 -37.19
C PHE A 278 35.86 -18.55 -36.68
#